data_AF-A0A5B2Z7J9-F1
#
_entry.id   AF-A0A5B2Z7J9-F1
#
_cell.length_a   1.000
_cell.length_b   1.000
_cell.length_c   1.000
_cell.angle_alpha   90.00
_cell.angle_beta   90.00
_cell.angle_gamma   90.00
#
_symmetry.space_group_name_H-M   'P 1'
#
loop_
_entity.id
_entity.type
_entity.pdbx_description
1 polymer ?
#
loop_
_entity_poly.entity_id
_entity_poly.type
_entity_poly.pdbx_seq_one_letter_code
_entity_poly.pdbx_strand_id
1 'polypeptide(L)'
;MRRVFVLTAPLLLCLAAQAAIAQVNAPRRSSDEALIVQSDAFMSAHPDLRHRDIGHKALREGRYTEAANAFRRAARYADKPSQALLAEMYWDGRGVPRDPVLAYIWMDLAAERGYPLMLAKREHYWAQLDQEQRARAVTEGQTFYAEYGDEVAKPRLATVLRRERSRMTGSRVGFKGFLRVVIPTPSGIQVIDGETFYDDRFWVPEAYFRWQDESWDRPLEGTVTVGELLQAGEDAADRARNRTDRAAQDEAQDEAQDEARDEARDATQD
;
A
#
# COMPACT_ATOMS: atom_id res chain seq x y z
N MET A 1 53.64 -37.73 26.46
CA MET A 1 53.44 -36.43 27.11
C MET A 1 53.46 -35.32 26.07
N ARG A 2 52.62 -34.30 26.27
CA ARG A 2 52.50 -32.99 25.57
C ARG A 2 51.72 -32.94 24.24
N ARG A 3 50.50 -32.42 24.40
CA ARG A 3 49.60 -31.81 23.43
C ARG A 3 50.20 -30.50 22.91
N VAL A 4 49.94 -30.15 21.65
CA VAL A 4 49.95 -28.76 21.17
C VAL A 4 48.68 -28.55 20.37
N PHE A 5 47.77 -27.75 20.93
CA PHE A 5 46.64 -27.15 20.23
C PHE A 5 47.14 -25.88 19.53
N VAL A 6 46.86 -25.72 18.24
CA VAL A 6 46.94 -24.43 17.56
C VAL A 6 45.51 -23.95 17.35
N LEU A 7 45.17 -22.91 18.10
CA LEU A 7 44.00 -22.07 17.96
C LEU A 7 44.40 -20.83 17.12
N THR A 8 43.39 -20.16 16.55
CA THR A 8 43.40 -18.92 15.71
C THR A 8 43.27 -19.24 14.21
N ALA A 9 42.43 -18.56 13.42
CA ALA A 9 41.93 -17.19 13.53
C ALA A 9 40.55 -17.01 12.82
N PRO A 10 39.81 -15.93 13.13
CA PRO A 10 38.38 -15.77 12.90
C PRO A 10 38.09 -15.20 11.51
N LEU A 11 37.30 -15.90 10.69
CA LEU A 11 36.82 -15.36 9.41
C LEU A 11 35.29 -15.21 9.33
N LEU A 12 34.56 -15.65 10.36
CA LEU A 12 33.09 -15.61 10.38
C LEU A 12 32.50 -14.33 10.99
N LEU A 13 33.30 -13.49 11.67
CA LEU A 13 32.79 -12.27 12.31
C LEU A 13 32.69 -11.05 11.37
N CYS A 14 33.37 -11.05 10.22
CA CYS A 14 33.31 -9.93 9.28
C CYS A 14 32.07 -9.95 8.36
N LEU A 15 31.49 -11.13 8.08
CA LEU A 15 30.28 -11.20 7.23
C LEU A 15 29.00 -10.80 7.98
N ALA A 16 28.91 -11.12 9.28
CA ALA A 16 27.75 -10.74 10.11
C ALA A 16 27.68 -9.23 10.38
N ALA A 17 28.83 -8.56 10.46
CA ALA A 17 28.88 -7.11 10.62
C ALA A 17 28.43 -6.37 9.34
N GLN A 18 28.70 -6.91 8.15
CA GLN A 18 28.29 -6.29 6.89
C GLN A 18 26.78 -6.37 6.65
N ALA A 19 26.13 -7.45 7.08
CA ALA A 19 24.66 -7.57 7.02
C ALA A 19 23.95 -6.62 8.00
N ALA A 20 24.50 -6.42 9.21
CA ALA A 20 23.95 -5.48 10.19
C ALA A 20 24.10 -4.00 9.78
N ILE A 21 25.12 -3.65 9.00
CA ILE A 21 25.34 -2.28 8.50
C ILE A 21 24.43 -1.94 7.31
N ALA A 22 24.01 -2.92 6.52
CA ALA A 22 23.11 -2.69 5.39
C ALA A 22 21.68 -2.30 5.83
N GLN A 23 21.21 -2.83 6.95
CA GLN A 23 19.83 -2.62 7.43
C GLN A 23 19.60 -1.28 8.13
N VAL A 24 20.68 -0.58 8.52
CA VAL A 24 20.64 0.75 9.14
C VAL A 24 20.58 1.88 8.09
N ASN A 25 20.85 1.59 6.82
CA ASN A 25 21.12 2.61 5.79
C ASN A 25 20.10 2.71 4.64
N ALA A 26 18.92 2.09 4.73
CA ALA A 26 17.83 2.56 3.88
C ALA A 26 17.52 4.01 4.30
N PRO A 27 17.70 5.03 3.44
CA PRO A 27 17.43 6.40 3.84
C PRO A 27 15.97 6.46 4.27
N ARG A 28 15.73 6.66 5.58
CA ARG A 28 14.41 7.07 6.04
C ARG A 28 14.12 8.37 5.32
N ARG A 29 12.95 8.49 4.70
CA ARG A 29 12.49 9.77 4.14
C ARG A 29 12.75 10.84 5.20
N SER A 30 13.45 11.91 4.84
CA SER A 30 13.63 13.02 5.77
C SER A 30 12.25 13.54 6.18
N SER A 31 12.15 14.14 7.37
CA SER A 31 10.94 14.83 7.81
C SER A 31 10.44 15.81 6.75
N ASP A 32 11.38 16.46 6.07
CA ASP A 32 11.13 17.47 5.05
C ASP A 32 10.56 16.86 3.78
N GLU A 33 11.06 15.72 3.30
CA GLU A 33 10.47 15.02 2.15
C GLU A 33 9.02 14.64 2.42
N ALA A 34 8.75 14.04 3.58
CA ALA A 34 7.39 13.65 3.95
C ALA A 34 6.44 14.86 4.00
N LEU A 35 6.92 15.99 4.53
CA LEU A 35 6.19 17.24 4.58
C LEU A 35 5.93 17.83 3.18
N ILE A 36 6.95 17.83 2.30
CA ILE A 36 6.85 18.34 0.94
C ILE A 36 5.80 17.56 0.16
N VAL A 37 5.90 16.23 0.10
CA VAL A 37 5.04 15.40 -0.75
C VAL A 37 3.58 15.34 -0.30
N GLN A 38 3.30 15.74 0.95
CA GLN A 38 1.94 15.86 1.49
C GLN A 38 1.37 17.28 1.39
N SER A 39 2.20 18.27 1.05
CA SER A 39 1.77 19.66 0.97
C SER A 39 0.86 19.92 -0.24
N ASP A 40 -0.11 20.82 -0.07
CA ASP A 40 -1.00 21.23 -1.17
C ASP A 40 -0.22 21.86 -2.34
N ALA A 41 0.80 22.69 -2.02
CA ALA A 41 1.68 23.29 -3.01
C ALA A 41 2.33 22.25 -3.93
N PHE A 42 2.80 21.14 -3.34
CA PHE A 42 3.35 20.03 -4.10
C PHE A 42 2.29 19.26 -4.87
N MET A 43 1.21 18.84 -4.19
CA MET A 43 0.17 17.98 -4.76
C MET A 43 -0.59 18.66 -5.91
N SER A 44 -0.70 19.99 -5.89
CA SER A 44 -1.28 20.75 -7.00
C SER A 44 -0.52 20.56 -8.33
N ALA A 45 0.79 20.33 -8.27
CA ALA A 45 1.68 20.15 -9.42
C ALA A 45 1.92 18.69 -9.81
N HIS A 46 1.52 17.73 -8.95
CA HIS A 46 1.73 16.30 -9.13
C HIS A 46 0.37 15.58 -9.23
N PRO A 47 -0.30 15.65 -10.40
CA PRO A 47 -1.66 15.13 -10.56
C PRO A 47 -1.75 13.61 -10.39
N ASP A 48 -0.68 12.88 -10.67
CA ASP A 48 -0.51 11.47 -10.39
C ASP A 48 -0.68 11.17 -8.90
N LEU A 49 0.13 11.82 -8.05
CA LEU A 49 0.10 11.63 -6.60
C LEU A 49 -1.17 12.18 -5.99
N ARG A 50 -1.63 13.34 -6.44
CA ARG A 50 -2.87 13.96 -5.96
C ARG A 50 -4.08 13.07 -6.19
N HIS A 51 -4.20 12.48 -7.38
CA HIS A 51 -5.31 11.58 -7.66
C HIS A 51 -5.17 10.24 -6.95
N ARG A 52 -3.94 9.75 -6.74
CA ARG A 52 -3.69 8.59 -5.89
C ARG A 52 -4.13 8.83 -4.44
N ASP A 53 -3.80 9.99 -3.87
CA ASP A 53 -4.20 10.34 -2.50
C ASP A 53 -5.73 10.45 -2.35
N ILE A 54 -6.40 11.13 -3.28
CA ILE A 54 -7.86 11.18 -3.34
C ILE A 54 -8.45 9.76 -3.41
N GLY A 55 -7.86 8.90 -4.26
CA GLY A 55 -8.29 7.51 -4.38
C GLY A 55 -8.14 6.73 -3.08
N HIS A 56 -7.00 6.85 -2.40
CA HIS A 56 -6.78 6.21 -1.10
C HIS A 56 -7.74 6.73 -0.03
N LYS A 57 -8.00 8.04 0.01
CA LYS A 57 -8.97 8.62 0.94
C LYS A 57 -10.37 8.06 0.70
N ALA A 58 -10.84 8.07 -0.54
CA ALA A 58 -12.13 7.51 -0.90
C ALA A 58 -12.21 6.00 -0.59
N LEU A 59 -11.13 5.25 -0.81
CA LEU A 59 -11.04 3.83 -0.49
C LEU A 59 -11.20 3.56 1.01
N ARG A 60 -10.51 4.33 1.87
CA ARG A 60 -10.62 4.22 3.34
C ARG A 60 -12.03 4.55 3.84
N GLU A 61 -12.72 5.45 3.15
CA GLU A 61 -14.08 5.87 3.47
C GLU A 61 -15.16 4.95 2.83
N GLY A 62 -14.76 3.87 2.17
CA GLY A 62 -15.69 2.94 1.51
C GLY A 62 -16.34 3.47 0.22
N ARG A 63 -15.92 4.65 -0.27
CA ARG A 63 -16.42 5.28 -1.50
C ARG A 63 -15.74 4.70 -2.74
N TYR A 64 -16.00 3.42 -3.02
CA TYR A 64 -15.25 2.65 -4.01
C TYR A 64 -15.31 3.21 -5.44
N THR A 65 -16.48 3.62 -5.92
CA THR A 65 -16.60 4.18 -7.28
C THR A 65 -15.78 5.46 -7.46
N GLU A 66 -15.71 6.29 -6.42
CA GLU A 66 -14.87 7.48 -6.44
C GLU A 66 -13.39 7.14 -6.40
N ALA A 67 -13.01 6.13 -5.61
CA ALA A 67 -11.64 5.65 -5.56
C ALA A 67 -11.17 5.15 -6.94
N ALA A 68 -11.98 4.32 -7.62
CA ALA A 68 -11.67 3.84 -8.97
C ALA A 68 -11.49 5.00 -9.96
N ASN A 69 -12.39 5.99 -9.92
CA ASN A 69 -12.28 7.16 -10.78
C ASN A 69 -11.02 7.98 -10.50
N ALA A 70 -10.64 8.15 -9.23
CA ALA A 70 -9.43 8.85 -8.85
C ALA A 70 -8.17 8.08 -9.30
N PHE A 71 -8.09 6.78 -9.04
CA PHE A 71 -6.97 5.96 -9.50
C PHE A 71 -6.83 5.94 -11.03
N ARG A 72 -7.94 5.93 -11.78
CA ARG A 72 -7.91 6.07 -13.24
C ARG A 72 -7.32 7.41 -13.69
N ARG A 73 -7.62 8.50 -12.99
CA ARG A 73 -7.03 9.81 -13.27
C ARG A 73 -5.54 9.85 -12.96
N ALA A 74 -5.10 9.21 -11.87
CA ALA A 74 -3.68 9.06 -11.56
C ALA A 74 -2.96 8.22 -12.63
N ALA A 75 -3.58 7.12 -13.07
CA ALA A 75 -3.03 6.23 -14.08
C ALA A 75 -2.75 6.92 -15.43
N ARG A 76 -3.52 7.96 -15.81
CA ARG A 76 -3.24 8.78 -17.02
C ARG A 76 -1.87 9.48 -16.99
N TYR A 77 -1.27 9.57 -15.80
CA TYR A 77 0.03 10.16 -15.52
C TYR A 77 1.06 9.11 -15.08
N ALA A 78 0.88 7.84 -15.49
CA ALA A 78 1.83 6.76 -15.26
C ALA A 78 2.05 6.38 -13.78
N ASP A 79 1.06 6.61 -12.90
CA ASP A 79 1.14 6.12 -11.52
C ASP A 79 0.88 4.61 -11.46
N LYS A 80 1.97 3.82 -11.40
CA LYS A 80 1.90 2.35 -11.31
C LYS A 80 1.11 1.84 -10.10
N PRO A 81 1.22 2.43 -8.89
CA PRO A 81 0.41 2.03 -7.75
C PRO A 81 -1.10 2.16 -8.01
N SER A 82 -1.55 3.25 -8.63
CA SER A 82 -2.97 3.43 -8.99
C SER A 82 -3.42 2.48 -10.09
N GLN A 83 -2.55 2.14 -11.05
CA GLN A 83 -2.83 1.09 -12.05
C GLN A 83 -3.04 -0.27 -11.36
N ALA A 84 -2.18 -0.65 -10.41
CA ALA A 84 -2.33 -1.88 -9.64
C ALA A 84 -3.58 -1.87 -8.75
N LEU A 85 -3.92 -0.74 -8.12
CA LEU A 85 -5.14 -0.60 -7.31
C LEU A 85 -6.40 -0.71 -8.17
N LEU A 86 -6.42 -0.11 -9.36
CA LEU A 86 -7.51 -0.29 -10.32
C LEU A 86 -7.68 -1.76 -10.70
N ALA A 87 -6.57 -2.44 -10.98
CA ALA A 87 -6.59 -3.86 -11.30
C ALA A 87 -7.22 -4.70 -10.17
N GLU A 88 -6.84 -4.45 -8.92
CA GLU A 88 -7.45 -5.11 -7.76
C GLU A 88 -8.94 -4.78 -7.62
N MET A 89 -9.34 -3.53 -7.89
CA MET A 89 -10.76 -3.15 -7.85
C MET A 89 -11.60 -3.86 -8.91
N TYR A 90 -11.08 -4.03 -10.13
CA TYR A 90 -11.73 -4.84 -11.17
C TYR A 90 -11.73 -6.34 -10.84
N TRP A 91 -10.67 -6.83 -10.18
CA TRP A 91 -10.57 -8.21 -9.74
C TRP A 91 -11.63 -8.58 -8.71
N ASP A 92 -11.81 -7.69 -7.72
CA ASP A 92 -12.75 -7.88 -6.60
C ASP A 92 -14.17 -7.38 -6.91
N GLY A 93 -14.35 -6.55 -7.93
CA GLY A 93 -15.61 -5.86 -8.22
C GLY A 93 -15.95 -4.74 -7.22
N ARG A 94 -14.93 -4.05 -6.68
CA ARG A 94 -15.12 -2.98 -5.69
C ARG A 94 -15.31 -1.64 -6.38
N GLY A 95 -16.54 -1.13 -6.38
CA GLY A 95 -16.87 0.18 -6.97
C GLY A 95 -16.88 0.22 -8.50
N VAL A 96 -16.52 -0.89 -9.13
CA VAL A 96 -16.62 -1.18 -10.57
C VAL A 96 -17.16 -2.62 -10.72
N PRO A 97 -17.84 -2.96 -11.84
CA PRO A 97 -18.19 -4.35 -12.11
C PRO A 97 -16.95 -5.24 -12.14
N ARG A 98 -17.06 -6.45 -11.57
CA ARG A 98 -15.98 -7.43 -11.59
C ARG A 98 -15.66 -7.81 -13.03
N ASP A 99 -14.41 -7.63 -13.44
CA ASP A 99 -13.93 -7.96 -14.78
C ASP A 99 -12.47 -8.44 -14.71
N PRO A 100 -12.24 -9.77 -14.65
CA PRO A 100 -10.90 -10.35 -14.57
C PRO A 100 -9.98 -9.97 -15.75
N VAL A 101 -10.55 -9.70 -16.93
CA VAL A 101 -9.78 -9.31 -18.11
C VAL A 101 -9.25 -7.89 -17.96
N LEU A 102 -10.11 -6.94 -17.55
CA LEU A 102 -9.67 -5.57 -17.25
C LEU A 102 -8.71 -5.55 -16.06
N ALA A 103 -8.93 -6.39 -15.05
CA ALA A 103 -8.00 -6.54 -13.94
C ALA A 103 -6.58 -6.93 -14.42
N TYR A 104 -6.48 -7.92 -15.30
CA TYR A 104 -5.21 -8.30 -15.92
C TYR A 104 -4.58 -7.14 -16.71
N ILE A 105 -5.34 -6.47 -17.59
CA ILE A 105 -4.82 -5.36 -18.42
C ILE A 105 -4.24 -4.25 -17.54
N TRP A 106 -4.95 -3.84 -16.49
CA TRP A 106 -4.47 -2.82 -15.56
C TRP A 106 -3.25 -3.28 -14.75
N MET A 107 -3.17 -4.56 -14.38
CA MET A 107 -2.00 -5.08 -13.66
C MET A 107 -0.79 -5.23 -14.57
N ASP A 108 -0.98 -5.56 -15.84
CA ASP A 108 0.09 -5.62 -16.83
C ASP A 108 0.67 -4.22 -17.11
N LEU A 109 -0.19 -3.21 -17.28
CA LEU A 109 0.21 -1.79 -17.27
C LEU A 109 1.04 -1.44 -16.02
N ALA A 110 0.58 -1.86 -14.84
CA ALA A 110 1.28 -1.60 -13.59
C ALA A 110 2.67 -2.26 -13.58
N ALA A 111 2.76 -3.48 -14.12
CA ALA A 111 3.95 -4.30 -14.17
C ALA A 111 4.99 -3.90 -15.24
N GLU A 112 4.70 -2.92 -16.11
CA GLU A 112 5.63 -2.44 -17.15
C GLU A 112 7.01 -2.04 -16.61
N ARG A 113 7.10 -1.58 -15.35
CA ARG A 113 8.37 -1.22 -14.69
C ARG A 113 9.10 -2.38 -14.02
N GLY A 114 8.54 -3.59 -14.10
CA GLY A 114 9.18 -4.79 -13.59
C GLY A 114 9.11 -4.98 -12.07
N TYR A 115 8.23 -4.26 -11.36
CA TYR A 115 8.13 -4.42 -9.91
C TYR A 115 7.72 -5.86 -9.54
N PRO A 116 8.48 -6.56 -8.67
CA PRO A 116 8.25 -7.97 -8.39
C PRO A 116 6.81 -8.30 -7.97
N LEU A 117 6.21 -7.46 -7.12
CA LEU A 117 4.83 -7.65 -6.66
C LEU A 117 3.81 -7.52 -7.79
N MET A 118 3.99 -6.55 -8.69
CA MET A 118 3.05 -6.30 -9.79
C MET A 118 3.21 -7.37 -10.89
N LEU A 119 4.44 -7.78 -11.19
CA LEU A 119 4.70 -8.93 -12.08
C LEU A 119 4.05 -10.20 -11.54
N ALA A 120 4.25 -10.52 -10.26
CA ALA A 120 3.66 -11.71 -9.65
C ALA A 120 2.12 -11.68 -9.70
N LYS A 121 1.50 -10.52 -9.42
CA LYS A 121 0.05 -10.34 -9.53
C LYS A 121 -0.44 -10.45 -10.98
N ARG A 122 0.30 -9.90 -11.95
CA ARG A 122 -0.02 -10.05 -13.37
C ARG A 122 -0.05 -11.51 -13.78
N GLU A 123 1.01 -12.27 -13.45
CA GLU A 123 1.09 -13.70 -13.77
C GLU A 123 -0.04 -14.48 -13.11
N HIS A 124 -0.34 -14.16 -11.85
CA HIS A 124 -1.47 -14.75 -11.14
C HIS A 124 -2.80 -14.49 -11.86
N TYR A 125 -3.06 -13.24 -12.28
CA TYR A 125 -4.28 -12.92 -13.02
C TYR A 125 -4.35 -13.65 -14.36
N TRP A 126 -3.25 -13.69 -15.12
CA TRP A 126 -3.21 -14.40 -16.40
C TRP A 126 -3.49 -15.90 -16.29
N ALA A 127 -2.94 -16.54 -15.25
CA ALA A 127 -3.14 -17.96 -14.99
C ALA A 127 -4.62 -18.33 -14.75
N GLN A 128 -5.39 -17.38 -14.23
CA GLN A 128 -6.82 -17.55 -13.91
C GLN A 128 -7.75 -17.26 -15.09
N LEU A 129 -7.26 -16.62 -16.15
CA LEU A 129 -8.05 -16.36 -17.35
C LEU A 129 -8.14 -17.60 -18.24
N ASP A 130 -9.33 -17.86 -18.77
CA ASP A 130 -9.53 -18.85 -19.84
C ASP A 130 -9.04 -18.33 -21.21
N GLN A 131 -9.16 -19.16 -22.25
CA GLN A 131 -8.65 -18.82 -23.58
C GLN A 131 -9.37 -17.61 -24.22
N GLU A 132 -10.69 -17.50 -24.03
CA GLU A 132 -11.49 -16.40 -24.59
C GLU A 132 -11.15 -15.09 -23.87
N GLN A 133 -11.05 -15.14 -22.55
CA GLN A 133 -10.64 -14.01 -21.71
C GLN A 133 -9.22 -13.54 -22.05
N ARG A 134 -8.28 -14.44 -22.30
CA ARG A 134 -6.92 -14.09 -22.75
C ARG A 134 -6.93 -13.43 -24.12
N ALA A 135 -7.74 -13.92 -25.07
CA ALA A 135 -7.88 -13.29 -26.38
C ALA A 135 -8.47 -11.88 -26.27
N ARG A 136 -9.48 -11.71 -25.41
CA ARG A 136 -10.05 -10.41 -25.07
C ARG A 136 -9.02 -9.48 -24.44
N ALA A 137 -8.22 -9.97 -23.49
CA ALA A 137 -7.15 -9.19 -22.85
C ALA A 137 -6.14 -8.63 -23.87
N VAL A 138 -5.68 -9.47 -24.81
CA VAL A 138 -4.73 -9.08 -25.86
C VAL A 138 -5.34 -8.02 -26.79
N THR A 139 -6.63 -8.15 -27.11
CA THR A 139 -7.33 -7.27 -28.05
C THR A 139 -7.70 -5.93 -27.40
N GLU A 140 -8.41 -5.97 -26.27
CA GLU A 140 -8.85 -4.77 -25.55
C GLU A 140 -7.67 -4.01 -24.95
N GLY A 141 -6.66 -4.74 -24.47
CA GLY A 141 -5.45 -4.19 -23.87
C GLY A 141 -4.76 -3.16 -24.75
N GLN A 142 -4.77 -3.33 -26.08
CA GLN A 142 -4.15 -2.38 -27.02
C GLN A 142 -4.60 -0.94 -26.80
N THR A 143 -5.90 -0.73 -26.57
CA THR A 143 -6.46 0.61 -26.34
C THR A 143 -5.97 1.18 -25.01
N PHE A 144 -5.87 0.34 -23.99
CA PHE A 144 -5.39 0.73 -22.66
C PHE A 144 -3.89 1.02 -22.67
N TYR A 145 -3.07 0.21 -23.32
CA TYR A 145 -1.63 0.46 -23.48
C TYR A 145 -1.37 1.77 -24.22
N ALA A 146 -2.12 2.03 -25.29
CA ALA A 146 -2.03 3.28 -26.05
C ALA A 146 -2.44 4.53 -25.24
N GLU A 147 -3.29 4.40 -24.22
CA GLU A 147 -3.67 5.53 -23.37
C GLU A 147 -2.81 5.64 -22.10
N TYR A 148 -2.55 4.53 -21.41
CA TYR A 148 -2.04 4.50 -20.03
C TYR A 148 -0.64 3.90 -19.90
N GLY A 149 -0.08 3.31 -20.96
CA GLY A 149 1.27 2.78 -20.96
C GLY A 149 2.30 3.89 -20.70
N ASP A 150 3.42 3.53 -20.08
CA ASP A 150 4.46 4.49 -19.66
C ASP A 150 4.95 5.35 -20.82
N GLU A 151 5.07 4.78 -22.04
CA GLU A 151 5.51 5.50 -23.24
C GLU A 151 4.63 6.72 -23.56
N VAL A 152 3.34 6.65 -23.26
CA VAL A 152 2.39 7.72 -23.55
C VAL A 152 2.07 8.55 -22.30
N ALA A 153 1.95 7.91 -21.14
CA ALA A 153 1.55 8.56 -19.91
C ALA A 153 2.69 9.34 -19.23
N LYS A 154 3.95 8.88 -19.28
CA LYS A 154 5.09 9.62 -18.70
C LYS A 154 5.30 10.98 -19.36
N PRO A 155 5.24 11.14 -20.71
CA PRO A 155 5.30 12.45 -21.35
C PRO A 155 4.20 13.44 -20.90
N ARG A 156 3.00 12.96 -20.57
CA ARG A 156 1.93 13.82 -20.04
C ARG A 156 2.32 14.42 -18.70
N LEU A 157 2.80 13.59 -17.77
CA LEU A 157 3.25 14.08 -16.46
C LEU A 157 4.47 15.00 -16.62
N ALA A 158 5.44 14.61 -17.46
CA ALA A 158 6.63 15.41 -17.71
C ALA A 158 6.29 16.83 -18.22
N THR A 159 5.25 16.95 -19.03
CA THR A 159 4.74 18.25 -19.50
C THR A 159 4.19 19.10 -18.36
N VAL A 160 3.45 18.49 -17.42
CA VAL A 160 2.94 19.17 -16.22
C VAL A 160 4.09 19.63 -15.34
N LEU A 161 5.04 18.75 -15.00
CA LEU A 161 6.18 19.08 -14.12
C LEU A 161 7.02 20.22 -14.69
N ARG A 162 7.37 20.16 -15.99
CA ARG A 162 8.13 21.23 -16.66
C ARG A 162 7.39 22.57 -16.62
N ARG A 163 6.07 22.56 -16.84
CA ARG A 163 5.23 23.77 -16.81
C ARG A 163 5.19 24.38 -15.41
N GLU A 164 4.88 23.58 -14.39
CA GLU A 164 4.76 24.08 -13.02
C GLU A 164 6.10 24.57 -12.47
N ARG A 165 7.19 23.84 -12.72
CA ARG A 165 8.55 24.29 -12.37
C ARG A 165 8.90 25.65 -12.99
N SER A 166 8.50 25.88 -14.24
CA SER A 166 8.77 27.14 -14.95
C SER A 166 7.93 28.30 -14.40
N ARG A 167 6.69 28.05 -13.99
CA ARG A 167 5.82 29.07 -13.38
C ARG A 167 6.33 29.50 -12.01
N MET A 168 6.80 28.54 -11.21
CA MET A 168 7.16 28.77 -9.81
C MET A 168 8.48 29.49 -9.63
N THR A 169 9.49 29.20 -10.45
CA THR A 169 10.82 29.82 -10.30
C THR A 169 10.90 31.22 -10.93
N GLY A 170 9.94 31.62 -11.77
CA GLY A 170 9.92 32.91 -12.49
C GLY A 170 11.11 33.15 -13.43
N SER A 171 12.09 32.24 -13.44
CA SER A 171 13.37 32.33 -14.12
C SER A 171 13.51 31.17 -15.07
N ARG A 172 13.87 31.46 -16.33
CA ARG A 172 14.17 30.44 -17.34
C ARG A 172 15.38 29.57 -16.98
N VAL A 173 16.24 30.03 -16.06
CA VAL A 173 17.46 29.33 -15.64
C VAL A 173 17.31 28.60 -14.29
N GLY A 174 16.17 28.75 -13.59
CA GLY A 174 15.86 27.96 -12.40
C GLY A 174 16.68 28.28 -11.15
N PHE A 175 17.08 29.54 -10.92
CA PHE A 175 17.76 29.96 -9.69
C PHE A 175 16.82 29.86 -8.47
N LYS A 176 17.22 29.11 -7.43
CA LYS A 176 16.39 28.72 -6.26
C LYS A 176 16.88 29.29 -4.91
N GLY A 177 18.06 29.94 -4.87
CA GLY A 177 18.86 30.11 -3.64
C GLY A 177 18.31 31.04 -2.55
N PHE A 178 17.28 31.85 -2.82
CA PHE A 178 16.65 32.71 -1.78
C PHE A 178 15.16 32.42 -1.59
N LEU A 179 14.63 31.39 -2.26
CA LEU A 179 13.21 31.09 -2.18
C LEU A 179 12.90 30.37 -0.86
N ARG A 180 11.89 30.85 -0.14
CA ARG A 180 11.39 30.22 1.08
C ARG A 180 9.97 29.75 0.80
N VAL A 181 9.74 28.45 0.90
CA VAL A 181 8.43 27.83 0.69
C VAL A 181 7.75 27.67 2.03
N VAL A 182 6.58 28.28 2.17
CA VAL A 182 5.79 28.27 3.41
C VAL A 182 4.72 27.19 3.28
N ILE A 183 4.78 26.17 4.14
CA ILE A 183 3.85 25.05 4.15
C ILE A 183 3.02 25.11 5.45
N PRO A 184 1.72 25.42 5.35
CA PRO A 184 0.81 25.29 6.48
C PRO A 184 0.64 23.81 6.86
N THR A 185 0.77 23.49 8.15
CA THR A 185 0.54 22.15 8.71
C THR A 185 -0.43 22.24 9.89
N PRO A 186 -1.06 21.14 10.33
CA PRO A 186 -1.89 21.13 11.54
C PRO A 186 -1.13 21.60 12.80
N SER A 187 0.19 21.42 12.83
CA SER A 187 1.07 21.84 13.93
C SER A 187 1.63 23.25 13.77
N GLY A 188 1.17 24.03 12.79
CA GLY A 188 1.63 25.39 12.51
C GLY A 188 2.30 25.54 11.15
N ILE A 189 3.00 26.65 10.94
CA ILE A 189 3.67 26.96 9.68
C ILE A 189 5.08 26.34 9.68
N GLN A 190 5.39 25.58 8.64
CA GLN A 190 6.74 25.09 8.36
C GLN A 190 7.33 25.90 7.20
N VAL A 191 8.64 26.18 7.25
CA VAL A 191 9.33 26.92 6.20
C VAL A 191 10.46 26.07 5.67
N ILE A 192 10.39 25.74 4.39
CA ILE A 192 11.38 24.91 3.68
C ILE A 192 12.14 25.78 2.69
N ASP A 193 13.44 25.53 2.56
CA ASP A 193 14.26 26.19 1.54
C ASP A 193 13.86 25.74 0.13
N GLY A 194 13.89 26.67 -0.82
CA GLY A 194 13.50 26.43 -2.20
C GLY A 194 14.32 25.34 -2.87
N GLU A 195 15.60 25.19 -2.51
CA GLU A 195 16.45 24.11 -3.03
C GLU A 195 15.90 22.73 -2.62
N THR A 196 15.43 22.58 -1.39
CA THR A 196 14.85 21.34 -0.87
C THR A 196 13.47 21.07 -1.48
N PHE A 197 12.61 22.09 -1.54
CA PHE A 197 11.26 21.93 -2.12
C PHE A 197 11.30 21.66 -3.63
N TYR A 198 12.21 22.33 -4.34
CA TYR A 198 12.42 22.18 -5.78
C TYR A 198 13.58 21.24 -6.13
N ASP A 199 13.89 20.28 -5.26
CA ASP A 199 14.86 19.23 -5.55
C ASP A 199 14.52 18.57 -6.90
N ASP A 200 15.54 18.32 -7.71
CA ASP A 200 15.35 17.76 -9.06
C ASP A 200 14.68 16.39 -9.01
N ARG A 201 14.84 15.62 -7.92
CA ARG A 201 14.11 14.36 -7.68
C ARG A 201 12.60 14.53 -7.68
N PHE A 202 12.08 15.73 -7.42
CA PHE A 202 10.64 15.97 -7.46
C PHE A 202 10.17 16.60 -8.77
N TRP A 203 11.02 17.38 -9.44
CA TRP A 203 10.59 18.25 -10.54
C TRP A 203 11.24 17.97 -11.90
N VAL A 204 12.30 17.18 -11.96
CA VAL A 204 12.90 16.68 -13.22
C VAL A 204 12.26 15.34 -13.54
N PRO A 205 11.55 15.19 -14.68
CA PRO A 205 10.75 13.98 -14.96
C PRO A 205 11.50 12.66 -14.80
N GLU A 206 12.71 12.56 -15.33
CA GLU A 206 13.51 11.34 -15.28
C GLU A 206 13.96 11.01 -13.86
N ALA A 207 14.30 12.03 -13.05
CA ALA A 207 14.65 11.85 -11.65
C ALA A 207 13.41 11.54 -10.79
N TYR A 208 12.27 12.13 -11.14
CA TYR A 208 10.99 11.93 -10.49
C TYR A 208 10.50 10.48 -10.59
N PHE A 209 10.52 9.91 -11.79
CA PHE A 209 10.15 8.51 -11.94
C PHE A 209 11.12 7.60 -11.19
N ARG A 210 12.44 7.84 -11.22
CA ARG A 210 13.39 7.06 -10.40
C ARG A 210 13.06 7.15 -8.90
N TRP A 211 12.77 8.34 -8.39
CA TRP A 211 12.39 8.52 -6.99
C TRP A 211 11.10 7.76 -6.62
N GLN A 212 10.11 7.73 -7.51
CA GLN A 212 8.92 6.89 -7.29
C GLN A 212 9.29 5.41 -7.27
N ASP A 213 10.10 4.96 -8.22
CA ASP A 213 10.47 3.57 -8.43
C ASP A 213 11.30 3.00 -7.25
N GLU A 214 12.15 3.81 -6.61
CA GLU A 214 12.92 3.46 -5.39
C GLU A 214 12.08 2.88 -4.23
N SER A 215 10.81 3.26 -4.16
CA SER A 215 9.88 2.78 -3.13
C SER A 215 9.29 1.40 -3.45
N TRP A 216 9.33 0.97 -4.72
CA TRP A 216 8.63 -0.21 -5.24
C TRP A 216 9.56 -1.28 -5.81
N ASP A 217 10.80 -0.94 -6.13
CA ASP A 217 11.83 -1.86 -6.63
C ASP A 217 12.49 -2.71 -5.53
N ARG A 218 12.08 -2.54 -4.27
CA ARG A 218 12.69 -3.27 -3.15
C ARG A 218 12.30 -4.75 -3.22
N PRO A 219 13.27 -5.69 -3.10
CA PRO A 219 12.96 -7.10 -3.00
C PRO A 219 12.01 -7.34 -1.82
N LEU A 220 11.10 -8.30 -1.98
CA LEU A 220 10.14 -8.72 -0.95
C LEU A 220 10.88 -9.43 0.20
N GLU A 221 11.76 -8.74 0.92
CA GLU A 221 12.38 -9.22 2.16
C GLU A 221 11.42 -8.98 3.32
N GLY A 222 10.40 -9.84 3.42
CA GLY A 222 9.52 -9.90 4.58
C GLY A 222 10.03 -10.92 5.59
N THR A 223 10.83 -10.52 6.57
CA THR A 223 11.00 -11.34 7.78
C THR A 223 9.78 -11.16 8.68
N VAL A 224 8.88 -12.14 8.70
CA VAL A 224 7.86 -12.24 9.74
C VAL A 224 8.52 -12.85 10.97
N THR A 225 8.85 -12.02 11.95
CA THR A 225 9.22 -12.51 13.28
C THR A 225 7.94 -12.97 13.97
N VAL A 226 7.65 -14.27 13.91
CA VAL A 226 6.63 -14.86 14.78
C VAL A 226 7.22 -14.85 16.19
N GLY A 227 6.68 -14.00 17.07
CA GLY A 227 7.03 -14.04 18.49
C GLY A 227 6.73 -15.42 19.07
N GLU A 228 7.49 -15.83 20.09
CA GLU A 228 7.28 -17.13 20.75
C GLU A 228 5.80 -17.30 21.14
N LEU A 229 5.26 -18.49 20.88
CA LEU A 229 3.91 -18.86 21.28
C LEU A 229 3.77 -18.60 22.79
N LEU A 230 3.02 -17.55 23.16
CA LEU A 230 2.51 -17.44 24.51
C LEU A 230 1.52 -18.58 24.69
N GLN A 231 1.96 -19.63 25.38
CA GLN A 231 1.10 -20.68 25.85
C GLN A 231 0.00 -20.00 26.67
N ALA A 232 -1.23 -20.05 26.18
CA ALA A 232 -2.36 -19.51 26.93
C ALA A 232 -2.37 -20.23 28.28
N GLY A 233 -2.07 -19.49 29.35
CA GLY A 233 -2.11 -20.01 30.70
C GLY A 233 -3.46 -20.64 31.00
N GLU A 234 -3.46 -21.57 31.95
CA GLU A 234 -4.58 -22.41 32.40
C GLU A 234 -5.92 -21.65 32.55
N ASP A 235 -5.86 -20.32 32.76
CA ASP A 235 -6.98 -19.37 32.71
C ASP A 235 -7.92 -19.46 31.49
N ALA A 236 -7.45 -19.89 30.32
CA ALA A 236 -8.33 -20.03 29.14
C ALA A 236 -9.20 -21.29 29.21
N ALA A 237 -8.65 -22.39 29.75
CA ALA A 237 -9.38 -23.63 29.97
C ALA A 237 -10.36 -23.51 31.14
N ASP A 238 -9.97 -22.79 32.20
CA ASP A 238 -10.83 -22.55 33.36
C ASP A 238 -11.98 -21.59 33.05
N ARG A 239 -11.74 -20.58 32.19
CA ARG A 239 -12.81 -19.71 31.66
C ARG A 239 -13.79 -20.45 30.76
N ALA A 240 -13.33 -21.44 30.00
CA ALA A 240 -14.20 -22.28 29.19
C ALA A 240 -15.08 -23.19 30.07
N ARG A 241 -14.49 -23.86 31.07
CA ARG A 241 -15.21 -24.73 32.02
C ARG A 241 -16.26 -23.97 32.82
N ASN A 242 -15.89 -22.83 33.41
CA ASN A 242 -16.83 -22.00 34.17
C ASN A 242 -17.98 -21.47 33.31
N ARG A 243 -17.79 -21.31 32.00
CA ARG A 243 -18.87 -20.85 31.10
C ARG A 243 -19.85 -21.98 30.80
N THR A 244 -19.38 -23.23 30.62
CA THR A 244 -20.24 -24.41 30.48
C THR A 244 -21.00 -24.73 31.76
N ASP A 245 -20.35 -24.65 32.93
CA ASP A 245 -21.00 -24.96 34.21
C ASP A 245 -22.11 -23.96 34.53
N ARG A 246 -21.93 -22.68 34.15
CA ARG A 246 -22.94 -21.64 34.32
C ARG A 246 -24.12 -21.82 33.37
N ALA A 247 -23.87 -22.20 32.12
CA ALA A 247 -24.95 -22.46 31.15
C ALA A 247 -25.82 -23.65 31.60
N ALA A 248 -25.22 -24.71 32.14
CA ALA A 248 -25.97 -25.87 32.65
C ALA A 248 -26.80 -25.54 33.91
N GLN A 249 -26.33 -24.61 34.76
CA GLN A 249 -27.09 -24.15 35.92
C GLN A 249 -28.28 -23.27 35.52
N ASP A 250 -28.11 -22.42 34.51
CA ASP A 250 -29.18 -21.57 33.99
C ASP A 250 -30.26 -22.43 33.30
N GLU A 251 -29.90 -23.44 32.52
CA GLU A 251 -30.86 -24.41 31.92
C GLU A 251 -31.62 -25.21 32.98
N ALA A 252 -30.95 -25.71 34.01
CA ALA A 252 -31.61 -26.45 35.10
C ALA A 252 -32.56 -25.57 35.93
N GLN A 253 -32.27 -24.26 36.04
CA GLN A 253 -33.16 -23.32 36.72
C GLN A 253 -34.40 -22.98 35.88
N ASP A 254 -34.26 -22.90 34.55
CA ASP A 254 -35.39 -22.69 33.65
C ASP A 254 -36.32 -23.92 33.61
N GLU A 255 -35.76 -25.13 33.57
CA GLU A 255 -36.55 -26.38 33.64
C GLU A 255 -37.32 -26.49 34.97
N ALA A 256 -36.68 -26.19 36.11
CA ALA A 256 -37.35 -26.21 37.41
C ALA A 256 -38.44 -25.13 37.54
N GLN A 257 -38.29 -23.99 36.87
CA GLN A 257 -39.30 -22.94 36.84
C GLN A 257 -40.50 -23.31 35.96
N ASP A 258 -40.27 -24.04 34.87
CA ASP A 258 -41.35 -24.52 34.00
C ASP A 258 -42.12 -25.69 34.65
N GLU A 259 -41.45 -26.62 35.33
CA GLU A 259 -42.12 -27.66 36.14
C GLU A 259 -42.98 -27.04 37.25
N ALA A 260 -42.46 -26.06 37.99
CA ALA A 260 -43.22 -25.37 39.04
C ALA A 260 -44.42 -24.59 38.49
N ARG A 261 -44.35 -24.11 37.24
CA ARG A 261 -45.48 -23.45 36.56
C ARG A 261 -46.56 -24.43 36.14
N ASP A 262 -46.17 -25.62 35.70
CA ASP A 262 -47.12 -26.65 35.29
C ASP A 262 -47.80 -27.31 36.50
N GLU A 263 -47.10 -27.52 37.62
CA GLU A 263 -47.72 -27.94 38.88
C GLU A 263 -48.71 -26.90 39.42
N ALA A 264 -48.39 -25.61 39.32
CA ALA A 264 -49.29 -24.53 39.73
C ALA A 264 -50.56 -24.44 38.86
N ARG A 265 -50.47 -24.81 37.57
CA ARG A 265 -51.62 -24.88 36.66
C ARG A 265 -52.55 -26.05 36.98
N ASP A 266 -52.00 -27.20 37.36
CA ASP A 266 -52.78 -28.39 37.71
C ASP A 266 -53.53 -28.19 39.04
N ALA A 267 -52.92 -27.50 40.01
CA ALA A 267 -53.55 -27.17 41.29
C ALA A 267 -54.70 -26.13 41.23
N THR A 268 -54.97 -25.54 40.05
CA THR A 268 -56.09 -24.59 39.85
C THR A 268 -57.30 -25.20 39.13
N GLN A 269 -57.26 -26.49 38.77
CA GLN A 269 -58.34 -27.19 38.06
C GLN A 269 -59.16 -28.17 38.91
N ASP A 270 -58.95 -28.22 40.23
CA ASP A 270 -59.81 -28.88 41.23
C ASP A 270 -60.50 -27.82 42.14
#